data_AF-A0A6M1NKK6-F1
#
_entry.id   AF-A0A6M1NKK6-F1
#
_cell.length_a   1.000
_cell.length_b   1.000
_cell.length_c   1.000
_cell.angle_alpha   90.00
_cell.angle_beta   90.00
_cell.angle_gamma   90.00
#
_symmetry.space_group_name_H-M   'P 1'
#
loop_
_entity.id
_entity.type
_entity.pdbx_description
1 polymer ?
#
loop_
_entity_poly.entity_id
_entity_poly.type
_entity_poly.pdbx_seq_one_letter_code
_entity_poly.pdbx_strand_id
1 'polypeptide(L)'
;MFRNLSFFTIMMLTISSCNNNAKENQSRIQKRDQILKTITAPPLSTNIINLNDFAASGDSLTDNKPAFDKALEKCKALGGGRIVVSPGIYLVNGPIHLTSNVTLDLQKGAKLVFGSNPDDYLPVVLTSWEGTFLYNYSPFIYAYQAENVAIIGEGIIDGNAKDTFSTWHAKQKPSQTLSRKMNHEDTPIKERVFGAGHYLRPHLVQFFECKNILIEDVTLANSPFWCVHLLKSENIIARRVKFDAFNKNNDGFDPEYSKNILIEDIDFNNADDNVAIKAGRDYEGRKTGITSENIIIRNCRFKGLHGVVIGSEMSAGVQNVFVEDCTFGGYCKRGIYLKSNPDRGGFIRDIYVNNVEFGEVEDCFFITSYYHGEGSGHETDIRDIFVDGLRCNKVHNAALVIQGYPTKKVSDIHFSNIQIDTAKTAVSFTNAENIVFNNLIIGDEVKVPSHVQ
;
A
#
# COMPACT_ATOMS: atom_id res chain seq x y z
N MET A 1 70.13 27.09 -28.08
CA MET A 1 70.03 27.25 -26.62
C MET A 1 68.58 27.56 -26.30
N PHE A 2 67.96 26.71 -25.51
CA PHE A 2 66.53 26.62 -25.22
C PHE A 2 65.94 27.88 -24.58
N ARG A 3 64.67 28.19 -24.87
CA ARG A 3 63.72 28.58 -23.82
C ARG A 3 62.26 28.39 -24.23
N ASN A 4 61.61 27.54 -23.43
CA ASN A 4 60.24 27.05 -23.56
C ASN A 4 59.19 28.15 -23.32
N LEU A 5 58.15 28.14 -24.15
CA LEU A 5 56.85 28.73 -23.85
C LEU A 5 56.01 27.67 -23.14
N SER A 6 55.74 27.85 -21.84
CA SER A 6 54.73 27.06 -21.12
C SER A 6 53.46 27.89 -20.97
N PHE A 7 52.45 27.55 -21.75
CA PHE A 7 51.06 27.93 -21.49
C PHE A 7 50.57 27.17 -20.26
N PHE A 8 50.28 27.88 -19.17
CA PHE A 8 49.53 27.33 -18.04
C PHE A 8 48.05 27.56 -18.32
N THR A 9 47.36 26.52 -18.82
CA THR A 9 45.90 26.48 -18.85
C THR A 9 45.44 26.13 -17.43
N ILE A 10 45.03 27.13 -16.66
CA ILE A 10 44.33 26.91 -15.39
C ILE A 10 42.93 26.39 -15.75
N MET A 11 42.76 25.08 -15.62
CA MET A 11 41.47 24.41 -15.68
C MET A 11 40.67 24.81 -14.44
N MET A 12 39.74 25.75 -14.60
CA MET A 12 38.70 26.04 -13.60
C MET A 12 37.89 24.75 -13.38
N LEU A 13 38.19 24.03 -12.29
CA LEU A 13 37.30 23.00 -11.76
C LEU A 13 36.05 23.71 -11.22
N THR A 14 34.98 23.62 -11.99
CA THR A 14 33.67 24.16 -11.66
C THR A 14 33.11 23.52 -10.40
N ILE A 15 32.78 24.38 -9.43
CA ILE A 15 31.89 24.11 -8.30
C ILE A 15 30.47 23.88 -8.88
N SER A 16 30.19 22.68 -9.40
CA SER A 16 28.89 22.35 -10.02
C SER A 16 28.08 21.30 -9.25
N SER A 17 28.64 20.68 -8.20
CA SER A 17 27.97 19.56 -7.51
C SER A 17 26.79 20.04 -6.62
N CYS A 18 26.97 21.09 -5.82
CA CYS A 18 25.92 21.58 -4.93
C CYS A 18 24.70 22.17 -5.69
N ASN A 19 24.91 22.73 -6.88
CA ASN A 19 23.84 23.37 -7.66
C ASN A 19 22.97 22.35 -8.42
N ASN A 20 23.48 21.14 -8.66
CA ASN A 20 22.73 20.06 -9.32
C ASN A 20 21.78 19.36 -8.35
N ASN A 21 22.23 19.03 -7.13
CA ASN A 21 21.36 18.38 -6.12
C ASN A 21 20.13 19.22 -5.75
N ALA A 22 20.29 20.54 -5.59
CA ALA A 22 19.17 21.43 -5.32
C ALA A 22 18.16 21.50 -6.49
N LYS A 23 18.66 21.52 -7.73
CA LYS A 23 17.81 21.49 -8.94
C LYS A 23 17.09 20.16 -9.12
N GLU A 24 17.76 19.03 -8.85
CA GLU A 24 17.16 17.70 -8.89
C GLU A 24 16.08 17.53 -7.80
N ASN A 25 16.34 17.93 -6.56
CA ASN A 25 15.33 17.91 -5.49
C ASN A 25 14.13 18.81 -5.84
N GLN A 26 14.38 20.00 -6.39
CA GLN A 26 13.31 20.87 -6.88
C GLN A 26 12.48 20.17 -7.98
N SER A 27 13.12 19.37 -8.85
CA SER A 27 12.42 18.59 -9.89
C SER A 27 11.56 17.45 -9.32
N ARG A 28 11.99 16.79 -8.23
CA ARG A 28 11.25 15.72 -7.55
C ARG A 28 10.00 16.25 -6.85
N ILE A 29 10.15 17.38 -6.13
CA ILE A 29 9.04 18.12 -5.50
C ILE A 29 8.03 18.57 -6.55
N GLN A 30 8.50 19.12 -7.68
CA GLN A 30 7.63 19.52 -8.78
C GLN A 30 6.86 18.33 -9.38
N LYS A 31 7.52 17.18 -9.57
CA LYS A 31 6.87 15.94 -10.06
C LYS A 31 5.78 15.48 -9.09
N ARG A 32 6.06 15.44 -7.79
CA ARG A 32 5.07 15.16 -6.75
C ARG A 32 3.89 16.14 -6.81
N ASP A 33 4.15 17.44 -6.86
CA ASP A 33 3.10 18.47 -6.88
C ASP A 33 2.22 18.39 -8.12
N GLN A 34 2.81 18.02 -9.26
CA GLN A 34 2.07 17.77 -10.49
C GLN A 34 1.15 16.55 -10.33
N ILE A 35 1.63 15.46 -9.74
CA ILE A 35 0.82 14.27 -9.43
C ILE A 35 -0.33 14.66 -8.50
N LEU A 36 -0.05 15.35 -7.40
CA LEU A 36 -1.05 15.75 -6.40
C LEU A 36 -2.17 16.59 -7.02
N LYS A 37 -1.86 17.47 -7.98
CA LYS A 37 -2.86 18.27 -8.71
C LYS A 37 -3.81 17.44 -9.59
N THR A 38 -3.43 16.21 -9.95
CA THR A 38 -4.31 15.31 -10.71
C THR A 38 -5.24 14.50 -9.81
N ILE A 39 -4.97 14.46 -8.50
CA ILE A 39 -5.75 13.71 -7.52
C ILE A 39 -6.83 14.63 -6.95
N THR A 40 -8.09 14.27 -7.16
CA THR A 40 -9.26 15.07 -6.74
C THR A 40 -10.34 14.16 -6.15
N ALA A 41 -11.00 14.65 -5.09
CA ALA A 41 -12.11 13.92 -4.50
C ALA A 41 -13.27 13.79 -5.52
N PRO A 42 -13.97 12.64 -5.54
CA PRO A 42 -15.16 12.48 -6.35
C PRO A 42 -16.27 13.46 -5.94
N PRO A 43 -17.14 13.88 -6.86
CA PRO A 43 -18.35 14.58 -6.50
C PRO A 43 -19.24 13.67 -5.63
N LEU A 44 -19.73 14.18 -4.52
CA LEU A 44 -20.68 13.46 -3.66
C LEU A 44 -22.12 13.74 -4.12
N SER A 45 -22.93 12.69 -4.22
CA SER A 45 -24.34 12.84 -4.60
C SER A 45 -25.13 13.63 -3.55
N THR A 46 -25.99 14.54 -4.00
CA THR A 46 -26.92 15.30 -3.15
C THR A 46 -28.21 14.54 -2.87
N ASN A 47 -28.44 13.39 -3.52
CA ASN A 47 -29.61 12.55 -3.27
C ASN A 47 -29.39 11.75 -1.98
N ILE A 48 -30.02 12.19 -0.89
CA ILE A 48 -29.92 11.54 0.42
C ILE A 48 -30.90 10.37 0.49
N ILE A 49 -30.39 9.20 0.88
CA ILE A 49 -31.14 7.95 1.02
C ILE A 49 -30.85 7.43 2.43
N ASN A 50 -31.79 7.55 3.36
CA ASN A 50 -31.59 7.01 4.70
C ASN A 50 -31.81 5.50 4.66
N LEU A 51 -30.86 4.72 5.20
CA LEU A 51 -30.97 3.27 5.17
C LEU A 51 -32.22 2.76 5.91
N ASN A 52 -32.62 3.44 7.00
CA ASN A 52 -33.79 3.09 7.80
C ASN A 52 -35.12 3.21 7.02
N ASP A 53 -35.17 4.00 5.94
CA ASP A 53 -36.35 4.10 5.06
C ASP A 53 -36.61 2.78 4.30
N PHE A 54 -35.64 1.85 4.31
CA PHE A 54 -35.71 0.53 3.66
C PHE A 54 -35.85 -0.62 4.68
N ALA A 55 -36.41 -0.32 5.86
CA ALA A 55 -36.59 -1.24 6.98
C ALA A 55 -35.29 -1.78 7.58
N ALA A 56 -34.19 -1.02 7.47
CA ALA A 56 -32.99 -1.31 8.23
C ALA A 56 -33.18 -1.00 9.71
N SER A 57 -32.52 -1.80 10.56
CA SER A 57 -32.53 -1.68 12.01
C SER A 57 -31.10 -1.84 12.55
N GLY A 58 -30.66 -0.84 13.31
CA GLY A 58 -29.36 -0.82 14.00
C GLY A 58 -29.37 -1.57 15.34
N ASP A 59 -30.10 -2.68 15.42
CA ASP A 59 -30.40 -3.45 16.64
C ASP A 59 -29.45 -4.63 16.90
N SER A 60 -28.41 -4.81 16.09
CA SER A 60 -27.46 -5.94 16.07
C SER A 60 -28.03 -7.31 15.69
N LEU A 61 -29.33 -7.41 15.37
CA LEU A 61 -30.03 -8.68 15.15
C LEU A 61 -30.59 -8.78 13.73
N THR A 62 -31.19 -7.70 13.24
CA THR A 62 -31.82 -7.64 11.93
C THR A 62 -30.77 -7.75 10.83
N ASP A 63 -30.97 -8.65 9.87
CA ASP A 63 -30.16 -8.68 8.66
C ASP A 63 -30.52 -7.49 7.76
N ASN A 64 -29.58 -6.57 7.60
CA ASN A 64 -29.74 -5.33 6.86
C ASN A 64 -29.31 -5.45 5.39
N LYS A 65 -28.84 -6.62 4.94
CA LYS A 65 -28.48 -6.85 3.54
C LYS A 65 -29.62 -6.48 2.57
N PRO A 66 -30.89 -6.89 2.78
CA PRO A 66 -31.99 -6.49 1.90
C PRO A 66 -32.25 -4.97 1.89
N ALA A 67 -31.96 -4.27 2.98
CA ALA A 67 -32.13 -2.81 3.05
C ALA A 67 -31.04 -2.09 2.23
N PHE A 68 -29.79 -2.56 2.30
CA PHE A 68 -28.71 -2.08 1.45
C PHE A 68 -28.99 -2.30 -0.04
N ASP A 69 -29.50 -3.47 -0.41
CA ASP A 69 -29.83 -3.78 -1.81
C ASP A 69 -30.88 -2.80 -2.36
N LYS A 70 -31.96 -2.56 -1.62
CA LYS A 70 -33.01 -1.60 -2.01
C LYS A 70 -32.49 -0.16 -2.06
N ALA A 71 -31.63 0.23 -1.12
CA ALA A 71 -31.02 1.56 -1.11
C ALA A 71 -30.10 1.76 -2.32
N LEU A 72 -29.34 0.74 -2.73
CA LEU A 72 -28.50 0.75 -3.92
C LEU A 72 -29.33 0.78 -5.22
N GLU A 73 -30.42 0.02 -5.29
CA GLU A 73 -31.38 0.11 -6.39
C GLU A 73 -31.96 1.53 -6.51
N LYS A 74 -32.28 2.16 -5.37
CA LYS A 74 -32.75 3.55 -5.35
C LYS A 74 -31.67 4.52 -5.81
N CYS A 75 -30.40 4.34 -5.39
CA CYS A 75 -29.27 5.13 -5.89
C CYS A 75 -29.19 5.04 -7.42
N LYS A 76 -29.22 3.81 -7.96
CA LYS A 76 -29.16 3.55 -9.41
C LYS A 76 -30.30 4.25 -10.15
N ALA A 77 -31.52 4.19 -9.64
CA ALA A 77 -32.68 4.86 -10.23
C ALA A 77 -32.56 6.39 -10.23
N LEU A 78 -31.82 6.98 -9.29
CA LEU A 78 -31.58 8.42 -9.19
C LEU A 78 -30.28 8.87 -9.89
N GLY A 79 -29.52 7.95 -10.50
CA GLY A 79 -28.22 8.24 -11.10
C GLY A 79 -27.08 8.43 -10.09
N GLY A 80 -27.31 8.06 -8.82
CA GLY A 80 -26.37 8.20 -7.71
C GLY A 80 -27.11 8.53 -6.40
N GLY A 81 -26.45 8.31 -5.28
CA GLY A 81 -27.04 8.54 -3.96
C GLY A 81 -26.05 8.45 -2.81
N ARG A 82 -26.33 9.21 -1.76
CA ARG A 82 -25.63 9.11 -0.47
C ARG A 82 -26.50 8.29 0.48
N ILE A 83 -26.12 7.04 0.68
CA ILE A 83 -26.74 6.12 1.63
C ILE A 83 -26.26 6.50 3.02
N VAL A 84 -27.15 7.08 3.83
CA VAL A 84 -26.86 7.49 5.20
C VAL A 84 -27.22 6.35 6.15
N VAL A 85 -26.22 5.88 6.90
CA VAL A 85 -26.40 4.89 7.97
C VAL A 85 -26.31 5.60 9.31
N SER A 86 -27.45 5.70 9.99
CA SER A 86 -27.56 6.35 11.30
C SER A 86 -26.85 5.56 12.41
N PRO A 87 -26.64 6.13 13.61
CA PRO A 87 -26.06 5.40 14.72
C PRO A 87 -26.83 4.11 15.07
N GLY A 88 -26.10 3.03 15.34
CA GLY A 88 -26.66 1.69 15.56
C GLY A 88 -25.71 0.58 15.11
N ILE A 89 -26.02 -0.67 15.44
CA ILE A 89 -25.24 -1.84 15.02
C ILE A 89 -26.04 -2.60 13.96
N TYR A 90 -25.54 -2.66 12.74
CA TYR A 90 -26.23 -3.23 11.60
C TYR A 90 -25.53 -4.54 11.20
N LEU A 91 -26.19 -5.67 11.48
CA LEU A 91 -25.76 -6.96 10.93
C LEU A 91 -26.04 -6.97 9.43
N VAL A 92 -25.07 -7.42 8.62
CA VAL A 92 -25.19 -7.53 7.16
C VAL A 92 -24.71 -8.91 6.73
N ASN A 93 -25.64 -9.80 6.37
CA ASN A 93 -25.30 -11.15 5.90
C ASN A 93 -25.03 -11.14 4.39
N GLY A 94 -23.77 -10.90 4.04
CA GLY A 94 -23.30 -10.88 2.65
C GLY A 94 -22.75 -9.52 2.23
N PRO A 95 -22.32 -9.39 0.95
CA PRO A 95 -21.55 -8.25 0.50
C PRO A 95 -22.42 -7.03 0.13
N ILE A 96 -21.86 -5.83 0.28
CA ILE A 96 -22.43 -4.59 -0.27
C ILE A 96 -21.73 -4.28 -1.59
N HIS A 97 -22.46 -4.37 -2.71
CA HIS A 97 -21.94 -4.07 -4.05
C HIS A 97 -22.23 -2.63 -4.45
N LEU A 98 -21.26 -1.75 -4.27
CA LEU A 98 -21.36 -0.33 -4.64
C LEU A 98 -21.37 -0.17 -6.17
N THR A 99 -22.07 0.86 -6.63
CA THR A 99 -22.14 1.24 -8.05
C THR A 99 -21.70 2.70 -8.22
N SER A 100 -21.57 3.18 -9.46
CA SER A 100 -21.14 4.55 -9.72
C SER A 100 -22.02 5.60 -9.02
N ASN A 101 -21.39 6.70 -8.59
CA ASN A 101 -22.03 7.84 -7.91
C ASN A 101 -22.68 7.50 -6.56
N VAL A 102 -22.25 6.40 -5.92
CA VAL A 102 -22.71 6.01 -4.59
C VAL A 102 -21.73 6.47 -3.52
N THR A 103 -22.26 7.11 -2.49
CA THR A 103 -21.56 7.38 -1.23
C THR A 103 -22.20 6.53 -0.12
N LEU A 104 -21.40 5.72 0.55
CA LEU A 104 -21.77 5.08 1.81
C LEU A 104 -21.31 5.98 2.95
N ASP A 105 -22.25 6.61 3.65
CA ASP A 105 -22.00 7.55 4.74
C ASP A 105 -22.36 6.91 6.09
N LEU A 106 -21.33 6.45 6.80
CA LEU A 106 -21.46 5.81 8.10
C LEU A 106 -21.32 6.86 9.19
N GLN A 107 -22.45 7.29 9.74
CA GLN A 107 -22.44 8.32 10.77
C GLN A 107 -21.72 7.84 12.03
N LYS A 108 -21.22 8.79 12.83
CA LYS A 108 -20.61 8.50 14.12
C LYS A 108 -21.53 7.64 14.99
N GLY A 109 -21.05 6.48 15.42
CA GLY A 109 -21.83 5.51 16.19
C GLY A 109 -22.58 4.47 15.36
N ALA A 110 -22.52 4.55 14.02
CA ALA A 110 -22.91 3.45 13.14
C ALA A 110 -21.81 2.39 13.11
N LYS A 111 -22.20 1.12 13.19
CA LYS A 111 -21.31 -0.03 13.05
C LYS A 111 -21.92 -1.06 12.11
N LEU A 112 -21.29 -1.31 10.98
CA LEU A 112 -21.61 -2.45 10.12
C LEU A 112 -20.88 -3.68 10.65
N VAL A 113 -21.59 -4.77 10.89
CA VAL A 113 -21.02 -6.06 11.29
C VAL A 113 -21.36 -7.08 10.21
N PHE A 114 -20.36 -7.59 9.52
CA PHE A 114 -20.58 -8.56 8.45
C PHE A 114 -20.81 -9.97 8.99
N GLY A 115 -21.77 -10.66 8.40
CA GLY A 115 -22.08 -12.06 8.66
C GLY A 115 -20.93 -12.97 8.22
N SER A 116 -20.77 -14.11 8.90
CA SER A 116 -19.62 -15.00 8.68
C SER A 116 -19.93 -16.25 7.88
N ASN A 117 -21.15 -16.38 7.34
CA ASN A 117 -21.51 -17.51 6.49
C ASN A 117 -20.89 -17.33 5.09
N PRO A 118 -19.99 -18.22 4.64
CA PRO A 118 -19.35 -18.09 3.33
C PRO A 118 -20.31 -18.10 2.15
N ASP A 119 -21.44 -18.81 2.26
CA ASP A 119 -22.42 -18.91 1.19
C ASP A 119 -23.09 -17.56 0.87
N ASP A 120 -23.14 -16.64 1.83
CA ASP A 120 -23.67 -15.28 1.62
C ASP A 120 -22.76 -14.42 0.73
N TYR A 121 -21.52 -14.85 0.50
CA TYR A 121 -20.53 -14.18 -0.36
C TYR A 121 -20.38 -14.85 -1.74
N LEU A 122 -21.31 -15.75 -2.06
CA LEU A 122 -21.49 -16.35 -3.39
C LEU A 122 -22.67 -15.69 -4.12
N PRO A 123 -22.73 -15.73 -5.46
CA PRO A 123 -21.77 -16.36 -6.39
C PRO A 123 -20.41 -15.68 -6.39
N VAL A 124 -19.39 -16.40 -6.88
CA VAL A 124 -18.03 -15.87 -6.99
C VAL A 124 -17.98 -14.62 -7.88
N VAL A 125 -17.11 -13.68 -7.53
CA VAL A 125 -16.84 -12.46 -8.31
C VAL A 125 -15.38 -12.45 -8.76
N LEU A 126 -15.11 -11.70 -9.83
CA LEU A 126 -13.74 -11.47 -10.27
C LEU A 126 -12.99 -10.65 -9.21
N THR A 127 -11.80 -11.10 -8.81
CA THR A 127 -10.96 -10.43 -7.81
C THR A 127 -9.47 -10.79 -8.03
N SER A 128 -8.58 -10.32 -7.17
CA SER A 128 -7.16 -10.71 -7.12
C SER A 128 -6.85 -11.26 -5.73
N TRP A 129 -6.14 -12.39 -5.64
CA TRP A 129 -5.69 -12.96 -4.36
C TRP A 129 -4.16 -13.14 -4.38
N GLU A 130 -3.44 -12.44 -3.49
CA GLU A 130 -1.97 -12.34 -3.48
C GLU A 130 -1.36 -12.06 -4.87
N GLY A 131 -1.98 -11.12 -5.61
CA GLY A 131 -1.52 -10.63 -6.91
C GLY A 131 -1.83 -11.54 -8.11
N THR A 132 -2.80 -12.45 -7.97
CA THR A 132 -3.28 -13.31 -9.06
C THR A 132 -4.78 -13.11 -9.28
N PHE A 133 -5.18 -12.76 -10.51
CA PHE A 133 -6.60 -12.66 -10.89
C PHE A 133 -7.28 -14.03 -10.91
N LEU A 134 -8.48 -14.10 -10.32
CA LEU A 134 -9.30 -15.30 -10.21
C LEU A 134 -10.76 -14.95 -9.85
N TYR A 135 -11.65 -15.93 -9.86
CA TYR A 135 -13.01 -15.82 -9.32
C TYR A 135 -13.06 -16.44 -7.92
N ASN A 136 -13.50 -15.70 -6.90
CA ASN A 136 -13.61 -16.18 -5.51
C ASN A 136 -14.78 -15.51 -4.78
N TYR A 137 -14.98 -15.81 -3.50
CA TYR A 137 -15.93 -15.11 -2.63
C TYR A 137 -15.84 -13.58 -2.79
N SER A 138 -16.99 -12.93 -2.77
CA SER A 138 -17.07 -11.47 -2.82
C SER A 138 -16.31 -10.82 -1.67
N PRO A 139 -15.53 -9.75 -1.93
CA PRO A 139 -15.19 -8.77 -0.90
C PRO A 139 -16.44 -8.27 -0.18
N PHE A 140 -16.31 -7.90 1.09
CA PHE A 140 -17.46 -7.54 1.92
C PHE A 140 -18.11 -6.23 1.47
N ILE A 141 -17.29 -5.25 1.07
CA ILE A 141 -17.71 -4.10 0.29
C ILE A 141 -16.95 -4.15 -1.03
N TYR A 142 -17.68 -4.21 -2.12
CA TYR A 142 -17.11 -4.42 -3.45
C TYR A 142 -17.63 -3.38 -4.44
N ALA A 143 -16.74 -2.79 -5.22
CA ALA A 143 -17.08 -1.97 -6.37
C ALA A 143 -16.29 -2.48 -7.57
N TYR A 144 -16.97 -2.70 -8.70
CA TYR A 144 -16.36 -3.16 -9.94
C TYR A 144 -16.77 -2.25 -11.09
N GLN A 145 -15.79 -1.72 -11.81
CA GLN A 145 -16.02 -0.84 -12.97
C GLN A 145 -16.95 0.34 -12.64
N ALA A 146 -16.73 0.94 -11.48
CA ALA A 146 -17.55 2.04 -10.94
C ALA A 146 -16.78 3.36 -10.89
N GLU A 147 -17.50 4.47 -11.02
CA GLU A 147 -16.92 5.82 -10.94
C GLU A 147 -17.58 6.64 -9.83
N ASN A 148 -16.81 7.52 -9.19
CA ASN A 148 -17.30 8.43 -8.15
C ASN A 148 -17.91 7.69 -6.95
N VAL A 149 -17.11 6.80 -6.34
CA VAL A 149 -17.54 5.99 -5.20
C VAL A 149 -16.86 6.50 -3.93
N ALA A 150 -17.63 6.64 -2.85
CA ALA A 150 -17.12 7.13 -1.59
C ALA A 150 -17.59 6.28 -0.40
N ILE A 151 -16.70 6.06 0.58
CA ILE A 151 -17.00 5.51 1.89
C ILE A 151 -16.53 6.54 2.92
N ILE A 152 -17.46 7.18 3.62
CA ILE A 152 -17.18 8.33 4.47
C ILE A 152 -17.84 8.19 5.86
N GLY A 153 -17.43 9.07 6.78
CA GLY A 153 -18.04 9.23 8.10
C GLY A 153 -17.29 8.50 9.20
N GLU A 154 -17.61 8.79 10.47
CA GLU A 154 -16.88 8.26 11.64
C GLU A 154 -17.40 6.89 12.13
N GLY A 155 -18.16 6.17 11.30
CA GLY A 155 -18.64 4.83 11.62
C GLY A 155 -17.59 3.73 11.51
N ILE A 156 -17.98 2.50 11.89
CA ILE A 156 -17.11 1.32 11.92
C ILE A 156 -17.59 0.29 10.89
N ILE A 157 -16.66 -0.25 10.12
CA ILE A 157 -16.83 -1.39 9.22
C ILE A 157 -16.11 -2.59 9.87
N ASP A 158 -16.87 -3.51 10.44
CA ASP A 158 -16.35 -4.67 11.18
C ASP A 158 -16.57 -5.95 10.36
N GLY A 159 -15.47 -6.54 9.90
CA GLY A 159 -15.48 -7.82 9.17
C GLY A 159 -15.83 -9.03 10.04
N ASN A 160 -15.85 -8.89 11.37
CA ASN A 160 -16.19 -9.97 12.31
C ASN A 160 -15.45 -11.31 12.00
N ALA A 161 -14.22 -11.20 11.51
CA ALA A 161 -13.58 -12.32 10.82
C ALA A 161 -12.64 -13.16 11.71
N LYS A 162 -12.38 -12.70 12.94
CA LYS A 162 -11.33 -13.25 13.81
C LYS A 162 -11.48 -14.75 14.04
N ASP A 163 -12.67 -15.19 14.41
CA ASP A 163 -12.98 -16.58 14.73
C ASP A 163 -13.62 -17.33 13.54
N THR A 164 -13.66 -16.70 12.36
CA THR A 164 -14.37 -17.18 11.18
C THR A 164 -13.44 -17.24 9.97
N PHE A 165 -13.51 -16.30 9.03
CA PHE A 165 -12.68 -16.28 7.82
C PHE A 165 -11.19 -16.28 8.14
N SER A 166 -10.72 -15.58 9.17
CA SER A 166 -9.29 -15.55 9.56
C SER A 166 -8.73 -16.95 9.85
N THR A 167 -9.56 -17.87 10.37
CA THR A 167 -9.15 -19.26 10.64
C THR A 167 -8.76 -20.04 9.37
N TRP A 168 -9.20 -19.58 8.20
CA TRP A 168 -8.89 -20.20 6.90
C TRP A 168 -7.43 -20.06 6.52
N HIS A 169 -6.66 -19.17 7.15
CA HIS A 169 -5.22 -19.07 6.92
C HIS A 169 -4.52 -20.44 7.07
N ALA A 170 -4.94 -21.27 8.03
CA ALA A 170 -4.38 -22.61 8.22
C ALA A 170 -4.75 -23.61 7.10
N LYS A 171 -5.78 -23.32 6.30
CA LYS A 171 -6.34 -24.19 5.25
C LYS A 171 -6.07 -23.68 3.83
N GLN A 172 -5.60 -22.44 3.66
CA GLN A 172 -5.53 -21.79 2.35
C GLN A 172 -4.47 -22.38 1.41
N LYS A 173 -3.45 -23.08 1.94
CA LYS A 173 -2.24 -23.45 1.18
C LYS A 173 -2.52 -24.22 -0.12
N PRO A 174 -3.40 -25.25 -0.16
CA PRO A 174 -3.70 -25.95 -1.41
C PRO A 174 -4.28 -25.02 -2.49
N SER A 175 -5.19 -24.12 -2.11
CA SER A 175 -5.80 -23.18 -3.04
C SER A 175 -4.83 -22.08 -3.48
N GLN A 176 -3.97 -21.60 -2.57
CA GLN A 176 -2.88 -20.66 -2.89
C GLN A 176 -1.88 -21.28 -3.89
N THR A 177 -1.48 -22.54 -3.69
CA THR A 177 -0.58 -23.22 -4.62
C THR A 177 -1.24 -23.41 -5.98
N LEU A 178 -2.53 -23.75 -6.01
CA LEU A 178 -3.28 -23.88 -7.27
C LEU A 178 -3.39 -22.54 -8.01
N SER A 179 -3.70 -21.43 -7.32
CA SER A 179 -3.80 -20.12 -7.96
C SER A 179 -2.45 -19.67 -8.55
N ARG A 180 -1.34 -19.88 -7.82
CA ARG A 180 0.02 -19.60 -8.33
C ARG A 180 0.38 -20.47 -9.54
N LYS A 181 0.01 -21.75 -9.53
CA LYS A 181 0.19 -22.64 -10.69
C LYS A 181 -0.58 -22.12 -11.90
N MET A 182 -1.87 -21.80 -11.73
CA MET A 182 -2.72 -21.25 -12.80
C MET A 182 -2.20 -19.91 -13.34
N ASN A 183 -1.59 -19.07 -12.49
CA ASN A 183 -0.89 -17.84 -12.88
C ASN A 183 0.29 -18.16 -13.81
N HIS A 184 1.16 -19.08 -13.41
CA HIS A 184 2.36 -19.45 -14.19
C HIS A 184 2.04 -20.19 -15.51
N GLU A 185 0.96 -20.97 -15.52
CA GLU A 185 0.50 -21.71 -16.71
C GLU A 185 -0.38 -20.88 -17.65
N ASP A 186 -0.59 -19.58 -17.36
CA ASP A 186 -1.48 -18.69 -18.12
C ASP A 186 -2.90 -19.26 -18.31
N THR A 187 -3.39 -20.00 -17.31
CA THR A 187 -4.76 -20.54 -17.34
C THR A 187 -5.75 -19.38 -17.51
N PRO A 188 -6.73 -19.44 -18.42
CA PRO A 188 -7.70 -18.36 -18.60
C PRO A 188 -8.39 -17.98 -17.28
N ILE A 189 -8.49 -16.68 -16.98
CA ILE A 189 -9.05 -16.20 -15.69
C ILE A 189 -10.45 -16.77 -15.42
N LYS A 190 -11.28 -16.91 -16.46
CA LYS A 190 -12.63 -17.51 -16.38
C LYS A 190 -12.65 -18.97 -15.90
N GLU A 191 -11.52 -19.68 -15.97
CA GLU A 191 -11.35 -21.07 -15.51
C GLU A 191 -10.77 -21.13 -14.09
N ARG A 192 -10.31 -20.00 -13.55
CA ARG A 192 -9.75 -19.90 -12.19
C ARG A 192 -10.86 -19.67 -11.17
N VAL A 193 -11.75 -20.64 -11.05
CA VAL A 193 -12.93 -20.58 -10.19
C VAL A 193 -12.62 -21.23 -8.84
N PHE A 194 -12.63 -20.43 -7.78
CA PHE A 194 -12.49 -20.84 -6.38
C PHE A 194 -13.85 -20.69 -5.68
N GLY A 195 -13.93 -20.07 -4.50
CA GLY A 195 -15.16 -19.99 -3.72
C GLY A 195 -15.46 -21.27 -2.96
N ALA A 196 -16.67 -21.83 -3.14
CA ALA A 196 -17.13 -23.02 -2.42
C ALA A 196 -16.11 -24.18 -2.48
N GLY A 197 -15.78 -24.76 -1.33
CA GLY A 197 -14.76 -25.83 -1.22
C GLY A 197 -13.30 -25.34 -1.18
N HIS A 198 -13.06 -24.05 -1.39
CA HIS A 198 -11.76 -23.41 -1.26
C HIS A 198 -11.70 -22.46 -0.07
N TYR A 199 -10.48 -22.19 0.40
CA TYR A 199 -10.22 -21.43 1.64
C TYR A 199 -9.39 -20.16 1.37
N LEU A 200 -9.64 -19.49 0.25
CA LEU A 200 -9.07 -18.18 -0.06
C LEU A 200 -9.96 -17.10 0.55
N ARG A 201 -9.45 -16.41 1.58
CA ARG A 201 -10.22 -15.40 2.32
C ARG A 201 -10.54 -14.19 1.43
N PRO A 202 -11.77 -13.63 1.48
CA PRO A 202 -12.12 -12.40 0.77
C PRO A 202 -11.50 -11.17 1.46
N HIS A 203 -11.51 -10.03 0.77
CA HIS A 203 -11.08 -8.72 1.29
C HIS A 203 -12.21 -8.05 2.07
N LEU A 204 -11.90 -7.10 2.96
CA LEU A 204 -12.94 -6.29 3.59
C LEU A 204 -13.52 -5.28 2.58
N VAL A 205 -12.69 -4.41 2.02
CA VAL A 205 -13.07 -3.45 1.00
C VAL A 205 -12.23 -3.67 -0.25
N GLN A 206 -12.86 -3.78 -1.42
CA GLN A 206 -12.14 -3.81 -2.69
C GLN A 206 -12.82 -2.92 -3.73
N PHE A 207 -11.99 -2.07 -4.34
CA PHE A 207 -12.34 -1.31 -5.53
C PHE A 207 -11.56 -1.89 -6.70
N PHE A 208 -12.25 -2.38 -7.71
CA PHE A 208 -11.64 -3.02 -8.87
C PHE A 208 -12.05 -2.30 -10.15
N GLU A 209 -11.07 -1.77 -10.90
CA GLU A 209 -11.29 -1.01 -12.13
C GLU A 209 -12.18 0.22 -11.89
N CYS A 210 -12.00 0.84 -10.72
CA CYS A 210 -12.79 1.99 -10.30
C CYS A 210 -12.02 3.30 -10.51
N LYS A 211 -12.77 4.40 -10.59
CA LYS A 211 -12.23 5.74 -10.81
C LYS A 211 -12.87 6.78 -9.88
N ASN A 212 -12.07 7.71 -9.38
CA ASN A 212 -12.51 8.77 -8.46
C ASN A 212 -13.08 8.16 -7.17
N ILE A 213 -12.19 7.79 -6.26
CA ILE A 213 -12.51 7.06 -5.03
C ILE A 213 -12.17 7.91 -3.81
N LEU A 214 -13.07 7.96 -2.83
CA LEU A 214 -12.82 8.56 -1.52
C LEU A 214 -13.07 7.56 -0.40
N ILE A 215 -12.09 7.42 0.49
CA ILE A 215 -12.23 6.69 1.76
C ILE A 215 -11.84 7.65 2.86
N GLU A 216 -12.79 8.02 3.72
CA GLU A 216 -12.59 9.14 4.64
C GLU A 216 -13.20 8.86 6.01
N ASP A 217 -12.44 9.12 7.08
CA ASP A 217 -12.87 9.12 8.50
C ASP A 217 -13.35 7.78 9.11
N VAL A 218 -13.66 6.77 8.30
CA VAL A 218 -14.18 5.47 8.76
C VAL A 218 -13.15 4.66 9.54
N THR A 219 -13.64 3.77 10.41
CA THR A 219 -12.81 2.76 11.09
C THR A 219 -12.98 1.38 10.44
N LEU A 220 -11.88 0.72 10.10
CA LEU A 220 -11.87 -0.65 9.56
C LEU A 220 -11.40 -1.63 10.63
N ALA A 221 -12.23 -2.63 10.93
CA ALA A 221 -11.99 -3.57 12.03
C ALA A 221 -12.14 -5.04 11.60
N ASN A 222 -11.37 -5.91 12.25
CA ASN A 222 -11.45 -7.38 12.12
C ASN A 222 -11.59 -7.89 10.69
N SER A 223 -10.78 -7.37 9.77
CA SER A 223 -10.82 -7.77 8.35
C SER A 223 -10.55 -9.27 8.17
N PRO A 224 -11.23 -9.96 7.23
CA PRO A 224 -10.92 -11.36 6.87
C PRO A 224 -9.53 -11.55 6.26
N PHE A 225 -9.06 -10.58 5.49
CA PHE A 225 -7.77 -10.57 4.78
C PHE A 225 -7.27 -9.11 4.71
N TRP A 226 -6.82 -8.60 3.55
CA TRP A 226 -6.47 -7.19 3.41
C TRP A 226 -7.67 -6.28 3.66
N CYS A 227 -7.43 -5.14 4.30
CA CYS A 227 -8.50 -4.21 4.69
C CYS A 227 -9.02 -3.43 3.48
N VAL A 228 -8.15 -2.80 2.71
CA VAL A 228 -8.53 -2.02 1.52
C VAL A 228 -7.66 -2.39 0.33
N HIS A 229 -8.25 -3.09 -0.64
CA HIS A 229 -7.59 -3.44 -1.89
C HIS A 229 -8.01 -2.48 -3.01
N LEU A 230 -7.07 -1.67 -3.48
CA LEU A 230 -7.25 -0.72 -4.58
C LEU A 230 -6.68 -1.35 -5.86
N LEU A 231 -7.52 -2.08 -6.59
CA LEU A 231 -7.12 -2.94 -7.70
C LEU A 231 -7.42 -2.28 -9.04
N LYS A 232 -6.40 -2.08 -9.90
CA LYS A 232 -6.55 -1.48 -11.25
C LYS A 232 -7.35 -0.18 -11.27
N SER A 233 -7.23 0.63 -10.22
CA SER A 233 -8.06 1.80 -9.98
C SER A 233 -7.26 3.10 -10.09
N GLU A 234 -7.94 4.22 -10.34
CA GLU A 234 -7.29 5.52 -10.50
C GLU A 234 -8.00 6.69 -9.82
N ASN A 235 -7.22 7.73 -9.47
CA ASN A 235 -7.68 8.92 -8.75
C ASN A 235 -8.33 8.57 -7.41
N ILE A 236 -7.50 8.34 -6.39
CA ILE A 236 -7.91 7.77 -5.11
C ILE A 236 -7.42 8.66 -3.97
N ILE A 237 -8.33 8.99 -3.05
CA ILE A 237 -7.98 9.65 -1.79
C ILE A 237 -8.43 8.75 -0.64
N ALA A 238 -7.49 8.38 0.22
CA ALA A 238 -7.74 7.75 1.50
C ALA A 238 -7.19 8.65 2.60
N ARG A 239 -8.04 9.16 3.50
CA ARG A 239 -7.58 10.05 4.56
C ARG A 239 -8.32 9.93 5.87
N ARG A 240 -7.60 10.09 6.97
CA ARG A 240 -8.15 10.00 8.34
C ARG A 240 -8.89 8.68 8.64
N VAL A 241 -8.60 7.64 7.86
CA VAL A 241 -9.11 6.28 8.08
C VAL A 241 -8.45 5.72 9.34
N LYS A 242 -9.18 4.94 10.12
CA LYS A 242 -8.68 4.30 11.34
C LYS A 242 -8.67 2.79 11.17
N PHE A 243 -7.74 2.12 11.85
CA PHE A 243 -7.61 0.67 11.82
C PHE A 243 -7.70 0.05 13.22
N ASP A 244 -8.48 -1.02 13.31
CA ASP A 244 -8.55 -1.97 14.44
C ASP A 244 -8.54 -3.40 13.88
N ALA A 245 -7.48 -3.71 13.12
CA ALA A 245 -7.42 -4.86 12.24
C ALA A 245 -6.20 -5.75 12.55
N PHE A 246 -6.40 -6.73 13.44
CA PHE A 246 -5.32 -7.55 14.01
C PHE A 246 -5.31 -9.02 13.56
N ASN A 247 -6.12 -9.38 12.56
CA ASN A 247 -6.13 -10.73 12.00
C ASN A 247 -4.91 -10.97 11.08
N LYS A 248 -4.72 -12.22 10.65
CA LYS A 248 -3.61 -12.59 9.76
C LYS A 248 -3.75 -11.91 8.39
N ASN A 249 -2.67 -11.30 7.89
CA ASN A 249 -2.67 -10.56 6.63
C ASN A 249 -3.67 -9.40 6.64
N ASN A 250 -3.80 -8.70 7.77
CA ASN A 250 -4.52 -7.44 7.84
C ASN A 250 -3.56 -6.30 7.47
N ASP A 251 -3.26 -6.23 6.19
CA ASP A 251 -2.64 -5.09 5.53
C ASP A 251 -3.64 -3.92 5.55
N GLY A 252 -3.14 -2.68 5.63
CA GLY A 252 -3.98 -1.48 5.69
C GLY A 252 -4.54 -1.12 4.32
N PHE A 253 -3.68 -0.60 3.44
CA PHE A 253 -3.99 -0.33 2.04
C PHE A 253 -3.07 -1.11 1.10
N ASP A 254 -3.67 -1.74 0.09
CA ASP A 254 -3.00 -2.47 -0.97
C ASP A 254 -3.30 -1.85 -2.34
N PRO A 255 -2.58 -0.79 -2.75
CA PRO A 255 -2.56 -0.35 -4.14
C PRO A 255 -1.95 -1.41 -5.06
N GLU A 256 -2.76 -1.99 -5.94
CA GLU A 256 -2.33 -3.00 -6.91
C GLU A 256 -2.75 -2.60 -8.33
N TYR A 257 -1.77 -2.46 -9.25
CA TYR A 257 -1.99 -1.98 -10.62
C TYR A 257 -2.68 -0.61 -10.72
N SER A 258 -2.52 0.23 -9.70
CA SER A 258 -3.33 1.43 -9.49
C SER A 258 -2.48 2.69 -9.56
N LYS A 259 -3.11 3.82 -9.90
CA LYS A 259 -2.38 5.08 -10.10
C LYS A 259 -3.07 6.34 -9.60
N ASN A 260 -2.27 7.37 -9.33
CA ASN A 260 -2.72 8.68 -8.83
C ASN A 260 -3.48 8.51 -7.50
N ILE A 261 -2.73 8.20 -6.44
CA ILE A 261 -3.26 7.84 -5.12
C ILE A 261 -2.68 8.77 -4.07
N LEU A 262 -3.53 9.29 -3.19
CA LEU A 262 -3.16 10.03 -1.99
C LEU A 262 -3.64 9.27 -0.75
N ILE A 263 -2.70 8.90 0.12
CA ILE A 263 -2.96 8.32 1.45
C ILE A 263 -2.44 9.32 2.48
N GLU A 264 -3.31 9.95 3.26
CA GLU A 264 -2.90 11.04 4.15
C GLU A 264 -3.61 11.11 5.51
N ASP A 265 -2.92 11.65 6.51
CA ASP A 265 -3.47 11.94 7.85
C ASP A 265 -3.99 10.68 8.57
N ILE A 266 -3.24 9.56 8.52
CA ILE A 266 -3.66 8.27 9.08
C ILE A 266 -2.76 7.83 10.24
N ASP A 267 -3.38 7.52 11.37
CA ASP A 267 -2.77 6.78 12.47
C ASP A 267 -2.99 5.28 12.28
N PHE A 268 -2.00 4.57 11.73
CA PHE A 268 -2.11 3.14 11.44
C PHE A 268 -2.08 2.30 12.72
N ASN A 269 -2.85 1.22 12.72
CA ASN A 269 -2.96 0.28 13.82
C ASN A 269 -3.53 -1.06 13.32
N ASN A 270 -2.80 -1.68 12.39
CA ASN A 270 -3.11 -2.98 11.81
C ASN A 270 -1.95 -3.98 12.01
N ALA A 271 -2.23 -5.28 11.84
CA ALA A 271 -1.28 -6.35 12.20
C ALA A 271 -0.17 -6.62 11.18
N ASP A 272 -0.34 -6.22 9.92
CA ASP A 272 0.61 -6.52 8.83
C ASP A 272 1.18 -5.21 8.23
N ASP A 273 1.41 -5.15 6.91
CA ASP A 273 1.88 -3.96 6.18
C ASP A 273 0.88 -2.77 6.35
N ASN A 274 1.31 -1.56 6.74
CA ASN A 274 0.41 -0.40 6.82
C ASN A 274 -0.02 0.05 5.40
N VAL A 275 0.95 0.20 4.49
CA VAL A 275 0.70 0.39 3.06
C VAL A 275 1.57 -0.57 2.26
N ALA A 276 0.95 -1.47 1.50
CA ALA A 276 1.62 -2.47 0.65
C ALA A 276 1.37 -2.20 -0.83
N ILE A 277 2.29 -1.52 -1.49
CA ILE A 277 2.20 -1.20 -2.91
C ILE A 277 2.61 -2.43 -3.73
N LYS A 278 1.70 -2.87 -4.60
CA LYS A 278 1.79 -4.08 -5.41
C LYS A 278 1.52 -3.77 -6.88
N ALA A 279 1.87 -4.67 -7.76
CA ALA A 279 1.63 -4.65 -9.20
C ALA A 279 1.72 -6.08 -9.74
N GLY A 280 0.98 -7.00 -9.13
CA GLY A 280 0.85 -8.36 -9.64
C GLY A 280 1.96 -9.34 -9.31
N ARG A 281 1.61 -10.61 -9.43
CA ARG A 281 2.50 -11.73 -9.18
C ARG A 281 2.96 -12.41 -10.48
N ASP A 282 4.25 -12.66 -10.52
CA ASP A 282 5.01 -13.50 -11.44
C ASP A 282 4.61 -13.33 -12.92
N TYR A 283 4.28 -14.44 -13.60
CA TYR A 283 3.99 -14.47 -15.02
C TYR A 283 2.88 -13.49 -15.40
N GLU A 284 1.76 -13.51 -14.67
CA GLU A 284 0.62 -12.64 -14.97
C GLU A 284 0.95 -11.16 -14.82
N GLY A 285 1.67 -10.78 -13.75
CA GLY A 285 2.09 -9.39 -13.58
C GLY A 285 3.04 -8.94 -14.68
N ARG A 286 4.04 -9.76 -15.03
CA ARG A 286 4.94 -9.47 -16.17
C ARG A 286 4.20 -9.33 -17.49
N LYS A 287 3.20 -10.19 -17.73
CA LYS A 287 2.39 -10.19 -18.97
C LYS A 287 1.46 -8.99 -19.05
N THR A 288 0.83 -8.62 -17.92
CA THR A 288 -0.17 -7.55 -17.88
C THR A 288 0.49 -6.18 -18.08
N GLY A 289 1.66 -5.95 -17.47
CA GLY A 289 2.46 -4.74 -17.69
C GLY A 289 1.81 -3.43 -17.20
N ILE A 290 0.73 -3.51 -16.42
CA ILE A 290 0.12 -2.34 -15.78
C ILE A 290 0.93 -2.05 -14.51
N THR A 291 1.51 -0.88 -14.38
CA THR A 291 2.30 -0.52 -13.20
C THR A 291 1.41 0.01 -12.07
N SER A 292 1.90 -0.05 -10.83
CA SER A 292 1.41 0.87 -9.79
C SER A 292 2.29 2.11 -9.77
N GLU A 293 1.67 3.28 -9.89
CA GLU A 293 2.44 4.52 -10.03
C GLU A 293 1.75 5.78 -9.52
N ASN A 294 2.54 6.80 -9.22
CA ASN A 294 2.06 8.11 -8.77
C ASN A 294 1.28 7.99 -7.45
N ILE A 295 1.96 7.50 -6.42
CA ILE A 295 1.39 7.24 -5.09
C ILE A 295 2.06 8.16 -4.09
N ILE A 296 1.27 8.94 -3.37
CA ILE A 296 1.72 9.87 -2.33
C ILE A 296 1.16 9.38 -0.99
N ILE A 297 2.05 9.15 -0.03
CA ILE A 297 1.75 8.76 1.35
C ILE A 297 2.31 9.86 2.24
N ARG A 298 1.45 10.61 2.96
CA ARG A 298 1.92 11.74 3.77
C ARG A 298 1.21 11.93 5.10
N ASN A 299 1.86 12.59 6.05
CA ASN A 299 1.26 12.90 7.36
C ASN A 299 0.72 11.66 8.10
N CYS A 300 1.33 10.49 7.88
CA CYS A 300 0.89 9.23 8.50
C CYS A 300 1.74 8.88 9.71
N ARG A 301 1.17 8.12 10.63
CA ARG A 301 1.85 7.56 11.81
C ARG A 301 1.85 6.04 11.73
N PHE A 302 3.03 5.44 11.52
CA PHE A 302 3.17 4.01 11.28
C PHE A 302 3.28 3.18 12.56
N LYS A 303 2.65 2.01 12.57
CA LYS A 303 2.67 1.04 13.67
C LYS A 303 2.22 -0.33 13.16
N GLY A 304 2.91 -1.41 13.52
CA GLY A 304 2.51 -2.77 13.17
C GLY A 304 3.67 -3.63 12.68
N LEU A 305 3.45 -4.44 11.65
CA LEU A 305 4.53 -5.26 11.10
C LEU A 305 5.46 -4.39 10.25
N HIS A 306 4.96 -3.68 9.25
CA HIS A 306 5.79 -2.84 8.39
C HIS A 306 5.11 -1.50 8.09
N GLY A 307 5.88 -0.42 7.93
CA GLY A 307 5.36 0.90 7.58
C GLY A 307 4.94 0.97 6.12
N VAL A 308 5.85 1.39 5.24
CA VAL A 308 5.60 1.40 3.79
C VAL A 308 6.34 0.25 3.13
N VAL A 309 5.60 -0.53 2.35
CA VAL A 309 6.10 -1.73 1.70
C VAL A 309 5.87 -1.67 0.19
N ILE A 310 6.88 -2.08 -0.57
CA ILE A 310 6.75 -2.29 -2.01
C ILE A 310 7.03 -3.76 -2.30
N GLY A 311 6.01 -4.46 -2.82
CA GLY A 311 6.04 -5.89 -3.11
C GLY A 311 5.33 -6.77 -2.05
N SER A 312 5.50 -8.10 -2.08
CA SER A 312 6.40 -8.81 -3.01
C SER A 312 5.82 -8.94 -4.40
N GLU A 313 4.51 -8.82 -4.55
CA GLU A 313 3.78 -8.87 -5.81
C GLU A 313 3.98 -7.57 -6.59
N MET A 314 5.11 -7.38 -7.27
CA MET A 314 5.41 -6.13 -7.99
C MET A 314 5.81 -6.36 -9.46
N SER A 315 5.40 -7.48 -10.02
CA SER A 315 5.99 -8.06 -11.24
C SER A 315 5.78 -7.23 -12.50
N ALA A 316 4.75 -6.37 -12.54
CA ALA A 316 4.53 -5.40 -13.60
C ALA A 316 5.33 -4.10 -13.44
N GLY A 317 5.81 -3.81 -12.23
CA GLY A 317 6.59 -2.64 -11.88
C GLY A 317 5.88 -1.65 -10.96
N VAL A 318 6.65 -1.01 -10.09
CA VAL A 318 6.21 0.07 -9.19
C VAL A 318 7.11 1.28 -9.39
N GLN A 319 6.52 2.47 -9.58
CA GLN A 319 7.29 3.70 -9.75
C GLN A 319 6.60 4.97 -9.24
N ASN A 320 7.36 6.06 -9.07
CA ASN A 320 6.84 7.36 -8.67
C ASN A 320 6.06 7.30 -7.34
N VAL A 321 6.72 6.79 -6.31
CA VAL A 321 6.16 6.70 -4.95
C VAL A 321 6.81 7.74 -4.06
N PHE A 322 6.00 8.53 -3.38
CA PHE A 322 6.43 9.59 -2.47
C PHE A 322 5.92 9.26 -1.06
N VAL A 323 6.83 9.14 -0.10
CA VAL A 323 6.53 8.98 1.32
C VAL A 323 7.08 10.20 2.03
N GLU A 324 6.21 11.08 2.54
CA GLU A 324 6.65 12.36 3.10
C GLU A 324 5.99 12.75 4.41
N ASP A 325 6.75 13.41 5.29
CA ASP A 325 6.22 13.98 6.54
C ASP A 325 5.48 12.96 7.42
N CYS A 326 6.00 11.73 7.46
CA CYS A 326 5.45 10.63 8.24
C CYS A 326 6.25 10.40 9.53
N THR A 327 5.59 9.98 10.59
CA THR A 327 6.23 9.63 11.86
C THR A 327 5.72 8.28 12.37
N PHE A 328 5.94 7.98 13.64
CA PHE A 328 5.55 6.71 14.25
C PHE A 328 4.32 6.85 15.16
N GLY A 329 3.44 5.87 15.06
CA GLY A 329 2.37 5.57 16.02
C GLY A 329 2.80 4.51 17.05
N GLY A 330 3.86 3.74 16.75
CA GLY A 330 4.43 2.72 17.62
C GLY A 330 5.54 1.93 16.92
N TYR A 331 5.87 0.75 17.45
CA TYR A 331 6.86 -0.14 16.86
C TYR A 331 6.45 -0.63 15.46
N CYS A 332 7.42 -0.71 14.54
CA CYS A 332 7.33 -1.44 13.29
C CYS A 332 8.45 -2.48 13.20
N LYS A 333 8.19 -3.69 12.72
CA LYS A 333 9.29 -4.61 12.38
C LYS A 333 10.18 -3.99 11.31
N ARG A 334 9.60 -3.44 10.23
CA ARG A 334 10.38 -2.68 9.23
C ARG A 334 9.76 -1.33 8.93
N GLY A 335 10.59 -0.30 8.84
CA GLY A 335 10.12 1.04 8.48
C GLY A 335 9.73 1.14 7.01
N ILE A 336 10.73 1.30 6.14
CA ILE A 336 10.58 1.26 4.68
C ILE A 336 11.13 -0.07 4.16
N TYR A 337 10.29 -0.85 3.47
CA TYR A 337 10.63 -2.21 3.07
C TYR A 337 10.31 -2.53 1.60
N LEU A 338 11.34 -2.75 0.79
CA LEU A 338 11.20 -3.18 -0.60
C LEU A 338 11.56 -4.66 -0.69
N LYS A 339 10.62 -5.48 -1.16
CA LYS A 339 10.77 -6.94 -1.18
C LYS A 339 10.47 -7.50 -2.57
N SER A 340 11.40 -8.26 -3.12
CA SER A 340 11.21 -9.02 -4.36
C SER A 340 11.99 -10.34 -4.32
N ASN A 341 11.72 -11.21 -5.29
CA ASN A 341 12.52 -12.40 -5.57
C ASN A 341 12.56 -12.71 -7.08
N PRO A 342 13.44 -13.61 -7.55
CA PRO A 342 13.61 -13.87 -8.99
C PRO A 342 12.42 -14.49 -9.70
N ASP A 343 11.30 -14.81 -9.03
CA ASP A 343 10.07 -15.17 -9.74
C ASP A 343 9.32 -13.95 -10.27
N ARG A 344 9.60 -12.73 -9.75
CA ARG A 344 8.81 -11.53 -10.04
C ARG A 344 9.17 -10.88 -11.37
N GLY A 345 10.44 -10.55 -11.59
CA GLY A 345 10.86 -9.65 -12.65
C GLY A 345 10.46 -8.20 -12.33
N GLY A 346 10.02 -7.45 -13.35
CA GLY A 346 9.54 -6.08 -13.18
C GLY A 346 10.63 -5.13 -12.64
N PHE A 347 10.18 -4.05 -12.01
CA PHE A 347 11.06 -3.03 -11.44
C PHE A 347 10.47 -2.36 -10.20
N ILE A 348 11.33 -1.80 -9.36
CA ILE A 348 10.99 -0.82 -8.33
C ILE A 348 11.91 0.38 -8.57
N ARG A 349 11.37 1.53 -8.94
CA ARG A 349 12.18 2.73 -9.22
C ARG A 349 11.48 4.04 -8.91
N ASP A 350 12.21 5.14 -8.91
CA ASP A 350 11.65 6.47 -8.65
C ASP A 350 10.88 6.51 -7.31
N ILE A 351 11.55 6.05 -6.25
CA ILE A 351 11.01 6.02 -4.89
C ILE A 351 11.63 7.17 -4.09
N TYR A 352 10.80 8.00 -3.49
CA TYR A 352 11.20 9.20 -2.77
C TYR A 352 10.68 9.12 -1.33
N VAL A 353 11.59 9.07 -0.37
CA VAL A 353 11.28 9.09 1.06
C VAL A 353 11.83 10.41 1.62
N ASN A 354 10.97 11.27 2.15
CA ASN A 354 11.35 12.61 2.59
C ASN A 354 10.80 12.93 3.98
N ASN A 355 11.66 13.28 4.94
CA ASN A 355 11.24 13.65 6.30
C ASN A 355 10.37 12.55 6.96
N VAL A 356 10.95 11.38 7.19
CA VAL A 356 10.26 10.23 7.80
C VAL A 356 10.95 9.83 9.09
N GLU A 357 10.19 9.65 10.16
CA GLU A 357 10.71 9.32 11.50
C GLU A 357 10.11 8.03 12.07
N PHE A 358 10.95 7.20 12.68
CA PHE A 358 10.53 5.99 13.41
C PHE A 358 11.01 6.01 14.87
N GLY A 359 10.15 5.55 15.79
CA GLY A 359 10.52 5.41 17.20
C GLY A 359 11.44 4.19 17.41
N GLU A 360 10.85 3.00 17.35
CA GLU A 360 11.59 1.74 17.47
C GLU A 360 11.26 0.81 16.31
N VAL A 361 12.29 0.19 15.71
CA VAL A 361 12.13 -0.78 14.60
C VAL A 361 13.10 -1.96 14.68
N GLU A 362 12.76 -3.11 14.06
CA GLU A 362 13.77 -4.17 13.84
C GLU A 362 14.80 -3.70 12.80
N ASP A 363 14.32 -3.31 11.62
CA ASP A 363 15.12 -2.78 10.53
C ASP A 363 14.52 -1.45 10.01
N CYS A 364 15.32 -0.40 9.87
CA CYS A 364 14.78 0.94 9.53
C CYS A 364 14.47 1.08 8.04
N PHE A 365 15.45 0.77 7.19
CA PHE A 365 15.31 0.75 5.74
C PHE A 365 15.87 -0.56 5.18
N PHE A 366 15.03 -1.31 4.46
CA PHE A 366 15.38 -2.65 4.00
C PHE A 366 14.99 -2.85 2.54
N ILE A 367 15.97 -3.20 1.70
CA ILE A 367 15.74 -3.71 0.34
C ILE A 367 16.24 -5.15 0.28
N THR A 368 15.38 -6.07 -0.19
CA THR A 368 15.78 -7.44 -0.49
C THR A 368 15.25 -7.95 -1.82
N SER A 369 16.16 -8.49 -2.62
CA SER A 369 15.85 -9.33 -3.78
C SER A 369 15.74 -10.82 -3.43
N TYR A 370 15.85 -11.19 -2.14
CA TYR A 370 15.84 -12.59 -1.68
C TYR A 370 14.57 -12.95 -0.90
N TYR A 371 13.43 -12.33 -1.21
CA TYR A 371 12.20 -12.57 -0.46
C TYR A 371 11.82 -14.06 -0.44
N HIS A 372 11.70 -14.62 0.76
CA HIS A 372 11.55 -16.06 1.07
C HIS A 372 12.68 -17.00 0.58
N GLY A 373 13.75 -16.49 -0.04
CA GLY A 373 14.80 -17.32 -0.61
C GLY A 373 14.34 -18.19 -1.79
N GLU A 374 13.24 -17.80 -2.42
CA GLU A 374 12.58 -18.54 -3.51
C GLU A 374 12.84 -17.87 -4.87
N GLY A 375 12.60 -18.63 -5.93
CA GLY A 375 12.41 -18.13 -7.29
C GLY A 375 13.58 -18.24 -8.24
N SER A 376 13.31 -18.10 -9.54
CA SER A 376 14.34 -18.25 -10.58
C SER A 376 14.13 -17.38 -11.82
N GLY A 377 15.22 -16.80 -12.33
CA GLY A 377 15.32 -16.37 -13.72
C GLY A 377 14.77 -14.98 -14.08
N HIS A 378 14.01 -14.33 -13.20
CA HIS A 378 13.44 -13.00 -13.44
C HIS A 378 13.82 -12.04 -12.29
N GLU A 379 15.10 -11.70 -12.19
CA GLU A 379 15.58 -10.74 -11.20
C GLU A 379 14.98 -9.34 -11.43
N THR A 380 14.51 -8.70 -10.36
CA THR A 380 13.90 -7.37 -10.39
C THR A 380 14.94 -6.26 -10.56
N ASP A 381 14.61 -5.25 -11.37
CA ASP A 381 15.37 -4.00 -11.45
C ASP A 381 14.99 -3.06 -10.30
N ILE A 382 15.83 -2.94 -9.27
CA ILE A 382 15.60 -2.02 -8.14
C ILE A 382 16.63 -0.89 -8.20
N ARG A 383 16.17 0.34 -8.49
CA ARG A 383 17.06 1.50 -8.64
C ARG A 383 16.38 2.84 -8.40
N ASP A 384 17.12 3.94 -8.43
CA ASP A 384 16.59 5.31 -8.34
C ASP A 384 15.73 5.52 -7.08
N ILE A 385 16.35 5.28 -5.92
CA ILE A 385 15.69 5.43 -4.63
C ILE A 385 16.38 6.56 -3.87
N PHE A 386 15.61 7.55 -3.47
CA PHE A 386 16.08 8.78 -2.84
C PHE A 386 15.46 8.89 -1.45
N VAL A 387 16.30 8.85 -0.43
CA VAL A 387 15.91 8.93 0.97
C VAL A 387 16.55 10.18 1.57
N ASP A 388 15.75 11.17 1.94
CA ASP A 388 16.19 12.43 2.52
C ASP A 388 15.48 12.67 3.87
N GLY A 389 16.23 12.84 4.96
CA GLY A 389 15.62 13.13 6.26
C GLY A 389 14.97 11.91 6.93
N LEU A 390 15.56 10.71 6.79
CA LEU A 390 15.12 9.53 7.56
C LEU A 390 15.71 9.55 8.97
N ARG A 391 14.85 9.48 9.97
CA ARG A 391 15.23 9.50 11.39
C ARG A 391 14.75 8.25 12.14
N CYS A 392 15.54 7.74 13.07
CA CYS A 392 15.08 6.67 13.96
C CYS A 392 15.75 6.66 15.34
N ASN A 393 14.96 6.54 16.42
CA ASN A 393 15.52 6.53 17.78
C ASN A 393 16.22 5.21 18.10
N LYS A 394 15.64 4.07 17.70
CA LYS A 394 16.22 2.76 18.00
C LYS A 394 15.95 1.71 16.94
N VAL A 395 17.04 1.11 16.47
CA VAL A 395 17.03 0.00 15.52
C VAL A 395 17.60 -1.25 16.18
N HIS A 396 16.77 -2.28 16.36
CA HIS A 396 17.16 -3.50 17.08
C HIS A 396 18.14 -4.38 16.29
N ASN A 397 18.05 -4.39 14.95
CA ASN A 397 18.89 -5.22 14.11
C ASN A 397 19.74 -4.43 13.11
N ALA A 398 19.16 -3.86 12.06
CA ALA A 398 19.93 -3.20 11.00
C ALA A 398 19.32 -1.87 10.55
N ALA A 399 20.11 -0.80 10.58
CA ALA A 399 19.69 0.53 10.16
C ALA A 399 19.40 0.56 8.65
N LEU A 400 20.41 0.27 7.82
CA LEU A 400 20.26 0.26 6.36
C LEU A 400 20.67 -1.10 5.79
N VAL A 401 19.75 -1.76 5.07
CA VAL A 401 19.99 -3.05 4.42
C VAL A 401 19.66 -2.99 2.93
N ILE A 402 20.57 -3.51 2.11
CA ILE A 402 20.38 -3.66 0.66
C ILE A 402 20.94 -5.03 0.25
N GLN A 403 20.11 -5.83 -0.39
CA GLN A 403 20.49 -7.16 -0.87
C GLN A 403 20.04 -7.34 -2.32
N GLY A 404 20.99 -7.29 -3.26
CA GLY A 404 20.76 -7.59 -4.69
C GLY A 404 21.38 -8.92 -5.13
N TYR A 405 21.27 -9.24 -6.41
CA TYR A 405 21.98 -10.37 -7.03
C TYR A 405 23.25 -9.88 -7.75
N PRO A 406 24.30 -10.71 -7.88
CA PRO A 406 25.50 -10.33 -8.64
C PRO A 406 25.21 -9.97 -10.11
N THR A 407 24.21 -10.61 -10.71
CA THR A 407 23.73 -10.42 -12.09
C THR A 407 22.76 -9.25 -12.24
N LYS A 408 22.12 -8.84 -11.15
CA LYS A 408 21.17 -7.72 -11.10
C LYS A 408 21.26 -7.05 -9.73
N LYS A 409 22.25 -6.18 -9.61
CA LYS A 409 22.51 -5.42 -8.39
C LYS A 409 21.39 -4.40 -8.16
N VAL A 410 21.17 -4.07 -6.89
CA VAL A 410 20.39 -2.88 -6.53
C VAL A 410 21.27 -1.65 -6.76
N SER A 411 20.80 -0.65 -7.51
CA SER A 411 21.64 0.49 -7.92
C SER A 411 21.04 1.84 -7.55
N ASP A 412 21.87 2.89 -7.59
CA ASP A 412 21.42 4.30 -7.58
C ASP A 412 20.53 4.65 -6.38
N ILE A 413 21.06 4.37 -5.18
CA ILE A 413 20.38 4.65 -3.92
C ILE A 413 21.08 5.83 -3.24
N HIS A 414 20.31 6.88 -2.98
CA HIS A 414 20.82 8.14 -2.43
C HIS A 414 20.24 8.36 -1.04
N PHE A 415 21.10 8.36 -0.04
CA PHE A 415 20.77 8.65 1.35
C PHE A 415 21.29 10.05 1.71
N SER A 416 20.39 10.95 2.08
CA SER A 416 20.69 12.29 2.57
C SER A 416 20.08 12.54 3.94
N ASN A 417 20.78 13.25 4.81
CA ASN A 417 20.28 13.69 6.12
C ASN A 417 19.68 12.54 6.95
N ILE A 418 20.41 11.43 7.05
CA ILE A 418 19.98 10.25 7.80
C ILE A 418 20.50 10.35 9.24
N GLN A 419 19.61 10.19 10.22
CA GLN A 419 19.97 10.22 11.63
C GLN A 419 19.35 9.05 12.39
N ILE A 420 20.18 8.13 12.87
CA ILE A 420 19.72 6.97 13.63
C ILE A 420 20.48 6.91 14.95
N ASP A 421 19.80 7.04 16.09
CA ASP A 421 20.50 7.20 17.37
C ASP A 421 21.19 5.90 17.79
N THR A 422 20.54 4.74 17.61
CA THR A 422 21.13 3.44 17.93
C THR A 422 20.78 2.37 16.91
N ALA A 423 21.77 1.56 16.52
CA ALA A 423 21.59 0.39 15.67
C ALA A 423 22.61 -0.70 16.01
N LYS A 424 22.20 -1.97 16.03
CA LYS A 424 23.13 -3.11 16.17
C LYS A 424 24.04 -3.25 14.95
N THR A 425 23.47 -3.14 13.76
CA THR A 425 24.18 -3.12 12.47
C THR A 425 23.89 -1.80 11.79
N ALA A 426 24.91 -0.98 11.53
CA ALA A 426 24.70 0.31 10.87
C ALA A 426 24.28 0.10 9.39
N VAL A 427 25.09 -0.64 8.63
CA VAL A 427 24.90 -0.86 7.19
C VAL A 427 25.23 -2.30 6.83
N SER A 428 24.39 -2.92 6.01
CA SER A 428 24.65 -4.25 5.42
C SER A 428 24.21 -4.27 3.96
N PHE A 429 25.16 -4.09 3.04
CA PHE A 429 24.92 -4.02 1.60
C PHE A 429 25.63 -5.16 0.87
N THR A 430 24.89 -5.92 0.08
CA THR A 430 25.41 -7.00 -0.78
C THR A 430 24.88 -6.84 -2.19
N ASN A 431 25.77 -6.94 -3.18
CA ASN A 431 25.44 -6.75 -4.61
C ASN A 431 24.65 -5.45 -4.84
N ALA A 432 25.20 -4.36 -4.35
CA ALA A 432 24.67 -3.02 -4.50
C ALA A 432 25.71 -2.13 -5.19
N GLU A 433 25.28 -1.15 -5.99
CA GLU A 433 26.17 -0.20 -6.66
C GLU A 433 25.60 1.21 -6.68
N ASN A 434 26.47 2.22 -6.84
CA ASN A 434 26.11 3.64 -6.82
C ASN A 434 25.29 4.04 -5.57
N ILE A 435 25.74 3.59 -4.40
CA ILE A 435 25.13 3.97 -3.12
C ILE A 435 25.79 5.23 -2.60
N VAL A 436 25.05 6.33 -2.55
CA VAL A 436 25.56 7.66 -2.22
C VAL A 436 25.05 8.10 -0.86
N PHE A 437 25.96 8.53 0.01
CA PHE A 437 25.64 9.11 1.32
C PHE A 437 26.00 10.58 1.36
N ASN A 438 25.09 11.41 1.87
CA ASN A 438 25.31 12.83 2.11
C ASN A 438 24.71 13.22 3.47
N ASN A 439 25.54 13.46 4.48
CA ASN A 439 25.09 13.64 5.87
C ASN A 439 24.37 12.40 6.45
N LEU A 440 25.16 11.46 6.97
CA LEU A 440 24.70 10.24 7.62
C LEU A 440 25.31 10.16 9.01
N ILE A 441 24.47 10.04 10.03
CA ILE A 441 24.87 9.80 11.42
C ILE A 441 24.11 8.57 11.91
N ILE A 442 24.83 7.52 12.29
CA ILE A 442 24.30 6.35 12.98
C ILE A 442 25.09 6.19 14.28
N GLY A 443 24.45 6.38 15.43
CA GLY A 443 25.12 6.58 16.71
C GLY A 443 25.35 8.04 17.03
N ASP A 444 26.36 8.30 17.88
CA ASP A 444 26.73 9.67 18.27
C ASP A 444 27.45 10.41 17.14
N GLU A 445 27.13 11.71 16.98
CA GLU A 445 27.87 12.60 16.09
C GLU A 445 29.29 12.82 16.64
N VAL A 446 30.30 12.48 15.82
CA VAL A 446 31.71 12.72 16.16
C VAL A 446 32.03 14.20 15.94
N LYS A 447 32.28 14.92 17.05
CA LYS A 447 32.63 16.35 17.05
C LYS A 447 34.11 16.58 16.75
N VAL A 448 34.51 17.87 16.72
CA VAL A 448 35.88 18.31 16.47
C VAL A 448 36.88 17.52 17.34
N PRO A 449 37.95 16.95 16.75
CA PRO A 449 38.97 16.23 17.50
C PRO A 449 39.59 17.08 18.60
N SER A 450 39.92 16.47 19.74
CA SER A 450 40.72 17.12 20.76
C SER A 450 42.13 17.42 20.22
N HIS A 451 42.62 18.65 20.41
CA HIS A 451 44.02 18.97 20.14
C HIS A 451 44.87 18.55 21.34
N VAL A 452 45.97 17.85 21.11
CA VAL A 452 47.00 17.64 22.14
C VAL A 452 47.68 19.00 22.36
N GLN A 453 47.72 19.45 23.61
CA GLN A 453 48.47 20.65 24.04
C GLN A 453 49.97 20.36 24.12
#